data_AF-A0A8C2CX87-F1
#
_entry.id   AF-A0A8C2CX87-F1
#
_cell.length_a   1.000
_cell.length_b   1.000
_cell.length_c   1.000
_cell.angle_alpha   90.00
_cell.angle_beta   90.00
_cell.angle_gamma   90.00
#
_symmetry.space_group_name_H-M   'P 1'
#
loop_
_entity.id
_entity.type
_entity.pdbx_description
1 polymer ?
#
loop_
_entity_poly.entity_id
_entity_poly.type
_entity_poly.pdbx_seq_one_letter_code
_entity_poly.pdbx_strand_id
1 'polypeptide(L)'
;MPCTYKRKTDRASTALVELERAVKVVLQEKTIRQVAREMKICRMTLKRFREKKKIEVTKTGYKSIKVYIYIKVLAAMFYGISAMKCRELAFEYAQRNGIDIPASWIREKKSGPDWFTAFKARHHLSCHTPEATSLGRATCL
;
A
#
# COMPACT_ATOMS: atom_id res chain seq x y z
N MET A 1 11.47 7.84 -10.69
CA MET A 1 10.17 8.54 -10.73
C MET A 1 9.05 7.52 -10.55
N PRO A 2 8.05 7.72 -9.68
CA PRO A 2 6.93 6.79 -9.55
C PRO A 2 6.13 6.72 -10.85
N CYS A 3 5.88 5.52 -11.39
CA CYS A 3 5.03 5.37 -12.57
C CYS A 3 3.57 5.74 -12.22
N THR A 4 3.09 6.87 -12.74
CA THR A 4 1.68 7.25 -12.71
C THR A 4 0.93 6.52 -13.81
N TYR A 5 0.30 5.40 -13.49
CA TYR A 5 -0.52 4.64 -14.43
C TYR A 5 -1.82 5.39 -14.78
N LYS A 6 -1.98 5.78 -16.04
CA LYS A 6 -3.25 6.30 -16.56
C LYS A 6 -4.14 5.13 -16.99
N ARG A 7 -5.36 5.06 -16.47
CA ARG A 7 -6.32 4.02 -16.85
C ARG A 7 -6.71 4.15 -18.32
N LYS A 8 -6.85 3.00 -18.99
CA LYS A 8 -7.27 2.89 -20.38
C LYS A 8 -8.77 2.58 -20.56
N THR A 9 -9.48 2.28 -19.47
CA THR A 9 -10.90 1.86 -19.53
C THR A 9 -11.73 2.51 -18.43
N ASP A 10 -12.98 2.80 -18.76
CA ASP A 10 -14.00 3.33 -17.83
C ASP A 10 -14.75 2.22 -17.09
N ARG A 11 -14.23 0.97 -17.13
CA ARG A 11 -14.83 -0.15 -16.41
C ARG A 11 -14.86 0.15 -14.90
N ALA A 12 -16.04 -0.02 -14.31
CA ALA A 12 -16.32 0.27 -12.89
C ALA A 12 -16.16 1.75 -12.50
N SER A 13 -16.54 2.67 -13.39
CA SER A 13 -16.64 4.11 -13.11
C SER A 13 -17.79 4.50 -12.18
N THR A 14 -18.74 3.60 -11.92
CA THR A 14 -19.92 3.86 -11.08
C THR A 14 -19.52 4.22 -9.65
N ALA A 15 -20.07 5.31 -9.12
CA ALA A 15 -19.79 5.73 -7.76
C ALA A 15 -20.30 4.70 -6.74
N LEU A 16 -19.54 4.49 -5.66
CA LEU A 16 -19.91 3.52 -4.61
C LEU A 16 -21.26 3.87 -3.98
N VAL A 17 -21.55 5.16 -3.81
CA VAL A 17 -22.81 5.66 -3.25
C VAL A 17 -24.01 5.22 -4.10
N GLU A 18 -23.88 5.26 -5.42
CA GLU A 18 -24.94 4.84 -6.34
C GLU A 18 -25.18 3.33 -6.29
N LEU A 19 -24.11 2.54 -6.19
CA LEU A 19 -24.19 1.08 -6.04
C LEU A 19 -24.87 0.68 -4.73
N GLU A 20 -24.59 1.38 -3.63
CA GLU A 20 -25.24 1.13 -2.34
C GLU A 20 -26.74 1.45 -2.37
N ARG A 21 -27.11 2.60 -2.96
CA ARG A 21 -28.51 2.97 -3.17
C ARG A 21 -29.23 1.92 -4.02
N ALA A 22 -28.64 1.50 -5.13
CA ALA A 22 -29.21 0.49 -6.00
C ALA A 22 -29.41 -0.86 -5.29
N VAL A 23 -28.46 -1.29 -4.45
CA VAL A 23 -28.63 -2.54 -3.66
C VAL A 23 -29.71 -2.40 -2.59
N LYS A 24 -29.85 -1.25 -1.93
CA LYS A 24 -30.97 -1.01 -1.00
C LYS A 24 -32.33 -1.17 -1.70
N VAL A 25 -32.46 -0.60 -2.90
CA VAL A 25 -33.68 -0.72 -3.71
C VAL A 25 -33.96 -2.17 -4.14
N VAL A 26 -32.92 -2.94 -4.47
CA VAL A 26 -33.07 -4.38 -4.78
C VAL A 26 -33.47 -5.21 -3.56
N LEU A 27 -33.08 -4.80 -2.35
CA LEU A 27 -33.48 -5.47 -1.10
C LEU A 27 -34.95 -5.19 -0.74
N GLN A 28 -35.48 -4.05 -1.15
CA GLN A 28 -36.88 -3.62 -0.96
C GLN A 28 -37.82 -4.18 -2.06
N GLU A 29 -37.51 -5.35 -2.62
CA GLU A 29 -38.36 -6.15 -3.54
C GLU A 29 -38.33 -5.83 -5.05
N LYS A 30 -37.50 -4.89 -5.53
CA LYS A 30 -37.33 -4.70 -6.99
C LYS A 30 -36.39 -5.74 -7.62
N THR A 31 -36.69 -6.16 -8.85
CA THR A 31 -35.80 -7.06 -9.62
C THR A 31 -34.49 -6.37 -10.01
N ILE A 32 -33.37 -7.10 -10.00
CA ILE A 32 -32.04 -6.59 -10.38
C ILE A 32 -32.05 -5.95 -11.77
N ARG A 33 -32.80 -6.52 -12.72
CA ARG A 33 -32.91 -6.00 -14.09
C ARG A 33 -33.66 -4.68 -14.17
N GLN A 34 -34.65 -4.47 -13.32
CA GLN A 34 -35.40 -3.22 -13.28
C GLN A 34 -34.54 -2.10 -12.70
N VAL A 35 -33.90 -2.34 -11.55
CA VAL A 35 -33.03 -1.35 -10.90
C VAL A 35 -31.83 -1.00 -11.78
N ALA A 36 -31.26 -1.97 -12.50
CA ALA A 36 -30.19 -1.71 -13.46
C ALA A 36 -30.60 -0.77 -14.60
N ARG A 37 -31.84 -0.90 -15.10
CA ARG A 37 -32.41 0.00 -16.13
C ARG A 37 -32.69 1.40 -15.58
N GLU A 38 -33.32 1.48 -14.40
CA GLU A 38 -33.65 2.76 -13.74
C GLU A 38 -32.39 3.57 -13.42
N MET A 39 -31.37 2.93 -12.85
CA MET A 39 -30.14 3.59 -12.39
C MET A 39 -29.05 3.69 -13.48
N LYS A 40 -29.30 3.18 -14.70
CA LYS A 40 -28.31 3.07 -15.79
C LYS A 40 -27.00 2.38 -15.37
N ILE A 41 -27.10 1.40 -14.48
CA ILE A 41 -25.96 0.59 -14.02
C ILE A 41 -25.96 -0.74 -14.79
N CYS A 42 -24.79 -1.21 -15.20
CA CYS A 42 -24.68 -2.54 -15.82
C CYS A 42 -25.22 -3.62 -14.87
N ARG A 43 -26.12 -4.48 -15.36
CA ARG A 43 -26.73 -5.58 -14.57
C ARG A 43 -25.70 -6.41 -13.80
N MET A 44 -24.52 -6.60 -14.40
CA MET A 44 -23.49 -7.48 -13.86
C MET A 44 -22.69 -6.82 -12.74
N THR A 45 -22.49 -5.50 -12.79
CA THR A 45 -21.83 -4.77 -11.68
C THR A 45 -22.71 -4.79 -10.44
N LEU A 46 -24.03 -4.59 -10.60
CA LEU A 46 -24.98 -4.65 -9.50
C LEU A 46 -25.09 -6.05 -8.88
N LYS A 47 -25.16 -7.11 -9.73
CA LYS A 47 -25.17 -8.51 -9.26
C LYS A 47 -23.91 -8.84 -8.47
N ARG A 48 -22.73 -8.51 -9.02
CA ARG A 48 -21.43 -8.74 -8.36
C ARG A 48 -21.32 -7.98 -7.04
N PHE A 49 -21.80 -6.74 -6.97
CA PHE A 49 -21.75 -5.93 -5.75
C PHE A 49 -22.66 -6.48 -4.64
N ARG A 50 -23.86 -6.96 -5.00
CA ARG A 50 -24.75 -7.67 -4.05
C ARG A 50 -24.10 -8.93 -3.49
N GLU A 51 -23.52 -9.76 -4.34
CA GLU A 51 -22.82 -10.99 -3.92
C GLU A 51 -21.60 -10.68 -3.04
N LYS A 52 -20.83 -9.65 -3.41
CA LYS A 52 -19.69 -9.16 -2.61
C LYS A 52 -20.11 -8.63 -1.23
N LYS A 53 -21.35 -8.18 -1.03
CA LYS A 53 -21.84 -7.72 0.27
C LYS A 53 -22.32 -8.88 1.16
N LYS A 54 -22.72 -10.00 0.57
CA LYS A 54 -23.08 -11.23 1.31
C LYS A 54 -21.86 -11.95 1.86
N ILE A 55 -20.80 -11.97 1.06
CA ILE A 55 -19.51 -12.46 1.52
C ILE A 55 -18.90 -11.30 2.30
N GLU A 56 -18.81 -11.39 3.63
CA GLU A 56 -17.83 -10.57 4.35
C GLU A 56 -16.47 -10.93 3.77
N VAL A 57 -16.02 -10.16 2.79
CA VAL A 57 -14.72 -10.37 2.18
C VAL A 57 -13.71 -10.07 3.26
N THR A 58 -13.26 -11.12 3.97
CA THR A 58 -11.90 -11.15 4.49
C THR A 58 -11.04 -10.70 3.32
N LYS A 59 -10.41 -9.52 3.44
CA LYS A 59 -9.59 -8.94 2.38
C LYS A 59 -8.44 -9.91 2.07
N THR A 60 -8.69 -10.89 1.21
CA THR A 60 -7.71 -11.84 0.69
C THR A 60 -6.91 -11.10 -0.37
N GLY A 61 -5.99 -10.30 0.14
CA GLY A 61 -4.83 -9.82 -0.60
C GLY A 61 -3.60 -9.84 0.30
N TYR A 62 -3.78 -9.61 1.61
CA TYR A 62 -2.65 -9.27 2.45
C TYR A 62 -2.94 -9.55 3.92
N LYS A 63 -2.25 -10.55 4.48
CA LYS A 63 -1.84 -10.62 5.91
C LYS A 63 -1.01 -9.39 6.36
N SER A 64 -1.12 -8.26 5.66
CA SER A 64 -0.19 -7.13 5.74
C SER A 64 -0.66 -6.00 6.63
N ILE A 65 -1.76 -6.16 7.39
CA ILE A 65 -2.11 -5.16 8.41
C ILE A 65 -1.04 -5.14 9.50
N LYS A 66 -0.60 -6.32 9.96
CA LYS A 66 0.52 -6.44 10.91
C LYS A 66 1.82 -5.90 10.31
N VAL A 67 2.12 -6.28 9.07
CA VAL A 67 3.33 -5.82 8.35
C VAL A 67 3.32 -4.31 8.15
N TYR A 68 2.17 -3.68 7.87
CA TYR A 68 2.07 -2.23 7.68
C TYR A 68 2.25 -1.45 8.97
N ILE A 69 1.63 -1.90 10.07
CA ILE A 69 1.85 -1.32 11.40
C ILE A 69 3.33 -1.44 11.77
N TYR A 70 3.91 -2.61 11.53
CA TYR A 70 5.32 -2.87 11.81
C TYR A 70 6.24 -2.00 10.94
N ILE A 71 5.94 -1.85 9.66
CA ILE A 71 6.70 -0.99 8.74
C ILE A 71 6.55 0.49 9.13
N LYS A 72 5.40 0.93 9.64
CA LYS A 72 5.25 2.29 10.19
C LYS A 72 6.10 2.51 11.44
N VAL A 73 6.14 1.55 12.35
CA VAL A 73 7.01 1.60 13.53
C VAL A 73 8.47 1.59 13.11
N LEU A 74 8.85 0.74 12.16
CA LEU A 74 10.18 0.74 11.53
C LEU A 74 10.48 2.11 10.91
N ALA A 75 9.62 2.64 10.05
CA ALA A 75 9.77 3.95 9.43
C ALA A 75 9.92 5.07 10.48
N ALA A 76 9.19 4.96 11.60
CA ALA A 76 9.33 5.86 12.74
C ALA A 76 10.68 5.74 13.46
N MET A 77 11.18 4.51 13.62
CA MET A 77 12.53 4.25 14.15
C MET A 77 13.63 4.67 13.17
N PHE A 78 13.32 4.76 11.87
CA PHE A 78 14.25 5.12 10.79
C PHE A 78 14.29 6.61 10.46
N TYR A 79 13.50 7.47 11.11
CA TYR A 79 13.67 8.92 10.96
C TYR A 79 15.09 9.30 11.41
N GLY A 80 15.87 9.91 10.50
CA GLY A 80 17.26 10.31 10.76
C GLY A 80 18.32 9.23 10.54
N ILE A 81 17.96 8.03 10.07
CA ILE A 81 18.91 6.96 9.78
C ILE A 81 19.43 7.07 8.33
N SER A 82 20.74 6.89 8.14
CA SER A 82 21.36 6.90 6.82
C SER A 82 20.79 5.78 5.93
N ALA A 83 20.71 6.02 4.62
CA ALA A 83 20.14 5.06 3.67
C ALA A 83 20.82 3.67 3.72
N MET A 84 22.10 3.63 4.11
CA MET A 84 22.85 2.39 4.29
C MET A 84 22.35 1.59 5.50
N LYS A 85 22.26 2.22 6.68
CA LYS A 85 21.77 1.58 7.90
C LYS A 85 20.32 1.09 7.77
N CYS A 86 19.46 1.84 7.07
CA CYS A 86 18.09 1.41 6.79
C CYS A 86 18.05 0.10 5.97
N ARG A 87 18.97 -0.08 5.03
CA ARG A 87 19.04 -1.29 4.19
C ARG A 87 19.56 -2.50 4.96
N GLU A 88 20.52 -2.30 5.85
CA GLU A 88 21.05 -3.34 6.75
C GLU A 88 19.97 -3.82 7.73
N LEU A 89 19.29 -2.89 8.40
CA LEU A 89 18.24 -3.22 9.36
C LEU A 89 17.02 -3.89 8.69
N ALA A 90 16.71 -3.53 7.44
CA ALA A 90 15.69 -4.22 6.66
C ALA A 90 16.07 -5.69 6.36
N PHE A 91 17.35 -5.97 6.10
CA PHE A 91 17.86 -7.33 5.87
C PHE A 91 17.79 -8.16 7.16
N GLU A 92 18.29 -7.63 8.28
CA GLU A 92 18.20 -8.30 9.59
C GLU A 92 16.75 -8.60 9.99
N TYR A 93 15.87 -7.64 9.75
CA TYR A 93 14.45 -7.80 10.04
C TYR A 93 13.83 -8.92 9.19
N ALA A 94 14.12 -8.95 7.89
CA ALA A 94 13.61 -10.00 7.02
C ALA A 94 14.11 -11.39 7.43
N GLN A 95 15.38 -11.48 7.86
CA GLN A 95 15.99 -12.72 8.35
C GLN A 95 15.33 -13.20 9.65
N ARG A 96 15.11 -12.29 10.62
CA ARG A 96 14.45 -12.61 11.91
C ARG A 96 13.00 -13.08 11.74
N ASN A 97 12.31 -12.60 10.71
CA ASN A 97 10.91 -12.97 10.45
C ASN A 97 10.75 -14.11 9.44
N GLY A 98 11.83 -14.70 8.94
CA GLY A 98 11.78 -15.77 7.94
C GLY A 98 11.06 -15.35 6.66
N ILE A 99 11.20 -14.09 6.25
CA ILE A 99 10.67 -13.60 4.97
C ILE A 99 11.61 -14.08 3.87
N ASP A 100 11.08 -14.56 2.74
CA ASP A 100 11.91 -14.91 1.59
C ASP A 100 12.61 -13.67 1.03
N ILE A 101 13.94 -13.74 1.01
CA ILE A 101 14.82 -12.64 0.61
C ILE A 101 15.52 -13.02 -0.70
N PRO A 102 15.68 -12.09 -1.66
CA PRO A 102 16.47 -12.33 -2.87
C PRO A 102 17.94 -12.66 -2.58
N ALA A 103 18.56 -13.51 -3.40
CA ALA A 103 19.98 -13.87 -3.27
C ALA A 103 20.93 -12.66 -3.27
N SER A 104 20.54 -11.56 -3.95
CA SER A 104 21.31 -10.31 -3.95
C SER A 104 21.45 -9.68 -2.56
N TRP A 105 20.43 -9.77 -1.72
CA TRP A 105 20.51 -9.24 -0.35
C TRP A 105 21.37 -10.12 0.54
N ILE A 106 21.37 -11.44 0.32
CA ILE A 106 22.20 -12.39 1.07
C ILE A 106 23.68 -12.15 0.77
N ARG A 107 24.03 -11.96 -0.51
CA ARG A 107 25.40 -11.68 -0.95
C ARG A 107 25.94 -10.38 -0.37
N GLU A 108 25.11 -9.34 -0.33
CA GLU A 108 25.53 -8.00 0.07
C GLU A 108 25.21 -7.67 1.55
N LYS A 109 24.53 -8.59 2.26
CA LYS A 109 24.03 -8.45 3.63
C LYS A 109 23.21 -7.19 3.89
N LYS A 110 22.58 -6.65 2.83
CA LYS A 110 21.79 -5.42 2.86
C LYS A 110 20.69 -5.47 1.82
N SER A 111 19.62 -4.73 2.07
CA SER A 111 18.56 -4.56 1.10
C SER A 111 19.03 -3.81 -0.15
N GLY A 112 18.57 -4.26 -1.32
CA GLY A 112 18.90 -3.66 -2.61
C GLY A 112 18.43 -2.19 -2.74
N PRO A 113 19.09 -1.40 -3.61
CA PRO A 113 18.77 0.01 -3.78
C PRO A 113 17.33 0.24 -4.27
N ASP A 114 16.82 -0.63 -5.14
CA ASP A 114 15.45 -0.55 -5.67
C ASP A 114 14.38 -0.80 -4.60
N TRP A 115 14.67 -1.68 -3.64
CA TRP A 115 13.78 -1.88 -2.51
C TRP A 115 13.69 -0.62 -1.66
N PHE A 116 14.83 0.03 -1.40
CA PHE A 116 14.86 1.25 -0.59
C PHE A 116 14.13 2.42 -1.26
N THR A 117 14.27 2.59 -2.58
CA THR A 117 13.53 3.64 -3.30
C THR A 117 12.03 3.39 -3.29
N ALA A 118 11.59 2.14 -3.49
CA ALA A 118 10.19 1.76 -3.40
C ALA A 118 9.63 1.92 -1.97
N PHE A 119 10.41 1.55 -0.96
CA PHE A 119 10.07 1.69 0.45
C PHE A 119 9.91 3.16 0.84
N LYS A 120 10.87 4.01 0.45
CA LYS A 120 10.84 5.45 0.67
C LYS A 120 9.62 6.10 0.01
N ALA A 121 9.29 5.70 -1.22
CA ALA A 121 8.12 6.23 -1.94
C ALA A 121 6.78 5.82 -1.29
N ARG A 122 6.69 4.63 -0.69
CA ARG A 122 5.47 4.13 -0.01
C ARG A 122 5.26 4.74 1.37
N HIS A 123 6.34 5.08 2.07
CA HIS A 123 6.30 5.51 3.47
C HIS A 123 6.67 6.99 3.68
N HIS A 124 6.89 7.76 2.60
CA HIS A 124 7.25 9.18 2.64
C HIS A 124 8.38 9.50 3.63
N LEU A 125 9.40 8.64 3.66
CA LEU A 125 10.55 8.81 4.56
C LEU A 125 11.40 10.01 4.13
N SER A 126 11.58 10.98 5.05
CA SER A 126 12.60 12.01 4.95
C SER A 126 13.93 11.43 5.44
N CYS A 127 14.82 11.08 4.50
CA CYS A 127 16.22 10.80 4.85
C CYS A 127 17.01 12.10 4.71
N HIS A 128 17.53 12.62 5.82
CA HIS A 128 18.52 13.68 5.80
C HIS A 128 19.91 13.02 5.73
N THR A 129 20.72 13.43 4.76
CA THR A 129 22.17 13.31 4.92
C THR A 129 22.54 14.30 6.03
N PRO A 130 23.24 13.90 7.10
CA PRO A 130 23.82 14.90 8.00
C PRO A 130 24.71 15.80 7.14
N GLU A 131 24.43 17.11 7.12
CA GLU A 131 25.35 18.06 6.53
C GLU A 131 26.70 17.88 7.20
N ALA A 132 27.78 17.86 6.42
CA ALA A 132 29.12 17.81 6.97
C ALA A 132 29.33 19.09 7.79
N THR A 133 29.20 19.00 9.11
CA THR A 133 29.52 20.10 10.00
C THR A 133 31.01 20.35 9.86
N SER A 134 31.38 21.49 9.28
CA SER A 134 32.77 21.93 9.24
C SER A 134 33.34 21.94 10.66
N LEU A 135 34.55 21.40 10.81
CA LEU A 135 35.24 21.19 12.09
C LEU A 135 35.24 22.45 12.98
N GLY A 136 35.25 23.64 12.38
CA GLY A 136 35.26 24.94 13.06
C GLY A 136 34.02 25.26 13.92
N ARG A 137 32.91 24.50 13.82
CA ARG A 137 31.77 24.64 14.73
C ARG A 137 31.86 23.76 15.98
N ALA A 138 32.71 22.72 15.97
CA ALA A 138 32.85 21.80 17.11
C ALA A 138 33.83 22.30 18.18
N THR A 139 34.70 23.26 17.86
CA THR A 139 35.75 23.77 18.75
C THR A 139 35.35 25.01 19.58
N CYS A 140 34.06 25.37 19.62
CA CYS A 140 33.54 26.49 20.41
C CYS A 140 32.82 26.03 21.70
N LEU A 141 33.35 24.99 22.36
CA LEU A 141 32.99 24.60 23.72
C LEU A 141 34.22 24.70 24.63
#